data_AF-A0AA43EGC5-F1
#
_entry.id   AF-A0AA43EGC5-F1
#
_cell.length_a   1.000
_cell.length_b   1.000
_cell.length_c   1.000
_cell.angle_alpha   90.00
_cell.angle_beta   90.00
_cell.angle_gamma   90.00
#
_symmetry.space_group_name_H-M   'P 1'
#
loop_
_entity.id
_entity.type
_entity.pdbx_description
1 polymer ?
#
loop_
_entity_poly.entity_id
_entity_poly.type
_entity_poly.pdbx_seq_one_letter_code
_entity_poly.pdbx_strand_id
1 'polypeptide(L)'
;MKRNDVIALSGLLALFIAACLAVGSFHPDRSFVAYRYAENLAAGHGWVYNPGDAPVEGYGNALWVAKCAMMKAAGLPLPVAAPMLSLFFGMVSLVLLWFVLRARVSSAAAVITTGFAAVSGPLAAASMSGEGVTLVAALAVAMVWLLDAAGTRRVTWILAGLVGALLAMCGNPLAVVFPAALVMRVRMPRGEGTQRSGMIIAAAVFAVAVTGFHVWRIATFGSLTPHAPGLVARLASPGELFAVQPFDMAPFGWFYVMLFVAGVARTRFAHDRGLPWVAATTAIVAGVVTLSARDPLPGLASSAVVILLLSIPAAGLVDAVAQSVAPRLARALLALALLLVSLGCAMDARVFARHIRESHDLTLQPLGRWMARWQSDGSLLCDAPGAVPYYSGWRTIPVSASTTLSEAPDVVMLTSEGMFTAEMDAAQTRVADALTERYRVLAAIRRDWTRDRAFILYARNDIPELTDDLMEAFPQGVGTVVRLNR
;
A
#
# COMPACT_ATOMS: atom_id res chain seq x y z
N MET A 1 0.80 -32.15 4.25
CA MET A 1 -0.61 -31.80 3.91
C MET A 1 -1.31 -33.03 3.39
N LYS A 2 -2.60 -33.21 3.68
CA LYS A 2 -3.38 -34.30 3.08
C LYS A 2 -3.72 -33.94 1.62
N ARG A 3 -4.01 -34.93 0.76
CA ARG A 3 -4.40 -34.69 -0.65
C ARG A 3 -5.52 -33.65 -0.79
N ASN A 4 -6.52 -33.71 0.09
CA ASN A 4 -7.65 -32.77 0.08
C ASN A 4 -7.24 -31.34 0.44
N ASP A 5 -6.21 -31.14 1.27
CA ASP A 5 -5.71 -29.80 1.60
C ASP A 5 -5.01 -29.17 0.39
N VAL A 6 -4.29 -29.97 -0.40
CA VAL A 6 -3.63 -29.51 -1.63
C VAL A 6 -4.67 -29.08 -2.66
N ILE A 7 -5.70 -29.92 -2.91
CA ILE A 7 -6.78 -29.59 -3.85
C ILE A 7 -7.50 -28.30 -3.43
N ALA A 8 -7.83 -28.17 -2.14
CA ALA A 8 -8.49 -26.99 -1.61
C ALA A 8 -7.64 -25.73 -1.79
N LEU A 9 -6.36 -25.78 -1.39
CA LEU A 9 -5.47 -24.63 -1.51
C LEU A 9 -5.23 -24.24 -2.97
N SER A 10 -5.04 -25.20 -3.87
CA SER A 10 -4.90 -24.93 -5.31
C SER A 10 -6.15 -24.26 -5.89
N GLY A 11 -7.34 -24.73 -5.50
CA GLY A 11 -8.60 -24.10 -5.91
C GLY A 11 -8.75 -22.67 -5.39
N LEU A 12 -8.35 -22.41 -4.13
CA LEU A 12 -8.36 -21.09 -3.52
C LEU A 12 -7.37 -20.13 -4.21
N LEU A 13 -6.18 -20.60 -4.57
CA LEU A 13 -5.21 -19.81 -5.33
C LEU A 13 -5.69 -19.51 -6.74
N ALA A 14 -6.29 -20.48 -7.43
CA ALA A 14 -6.90 -20.25 -8.74
C ALA A 14 -8.03 -19.21 -8.68
N LEU A 15 -8.88 -19.29 -7.65
CA LEU A 15 -9.95 -18.32 -7.40
C LEU A 15 -9.38 -16.92 -7.14
N PHE A 16 -8.32 -16.82 -6.34
CA PHE A 16 -7.63 -15.56 -6.07
C PHE A 16 -7.01 -14.95 -7.33
N ILE A 17 -6.34 -15.75 -8.17
CA ILE A 17 -5.80 -15.30 -9.45
C ILE A 17 -6.94 -14.79 -10.33
N ALA A 18 -8.05 -15.51 -10.43
CA ALA A 18 -9.22 -15.05 -11.19
C ALA A 18 -9.78 -13.72 -10.67
N ALA A 19 -9.84 -13.53 -9.35
CA ALA A 19 -10.24 -12.26 -8.75
C ALA A 19 -9.27 -11.11 -9.11
N CYS A 20 -7.96 -11.37 -9.02
CA CYS A 20 -6.91 -10.41 -9.39
C CYS A 20 -6.96 -10.05 -10.89
N LEU A 21 -7.07 -11.04 -11.77
CA LEU A 21 -7.19 -10.82 -13.22
C LEU A 21 -8.40 -9.96 -13.57
N ALA A 22 -9.50 -10.13 -12.83
CA ALA A 22 -10.70 -9.38 -13.09
C ALA A 22 -10.60 -7.91 -12.62
N VAL A 23 -9.81 -7.61 -11.58
CA VAL A 23 -9.39 -6.23 -11.24
C VAL A 23 -8.45 -5.69 -12.32
N GLY A 24 -7.49 -6.51 -12.75
CA GLY A 24 -6.45 -6.18 -13.70
C GLY A 24 -5.40 -5.23 -13.11
N SER A 25 -4.23 -5.14 -13.74
CA SER A 25 -3.13 -4.30 -13.26
C SER A 25 -3.49 -2.82 -13.31
N PHE A 26 -3.17 -2.08 -12.26
CA PHE A 26 -3.26 -0.63 -12.26
C PHE A 26 -2.09 -0.09 -11.45
N HIS A 27 -1.70 1.16 -11.66
CA HIS A 27 -0.52 1.72 -11.02
C HIS A 27 -0.89 3.04 -10.37
N PRO A 28 -1.09 3.04 -9.04
CA PRO A 28 -1.16 4.28 -8.29
C PRO A 28 0.09 5.12 -8.55
N ASP A 29 -0.08 6.44 -8.65
CA ASP A 29 1.03 7.36 -8.98
C ASP A 29 2.25 7.13 -8.06
N ARG A 30 2.00 6.87 -6.76
CA ARG A 30 3.02 6.57 -5.76
C ARG A 30 3.91 5.36 -6.09
N SER A 31 3.40 4.38 -6.84
CA SER A 31 4.20 3.23 -7.29
C SER A 31 5.39 3.68 -8.13
N PHE A 32 5.21 4.71 -8.95
CA PHE A 32 6.27 5.25 -9.81
C PHE A 32 7.34 6.02 -9.05
N VAL A 33 7.02 6.57 -7.88
CA VAL A 33 8.06 7.10 -6.97
C VAL A 33 9.03 5.96 -6.60
N ALA A 34 8.50 4.81 -6.16
CA ALA A 34 9.35 3.65 -5.84
C ALA A 34 10.11 3.13 -7.06
N TYR A 35 9.50 3.16 -8.25
CA TYR A 35 10.16 2.74 -9.48
C TYR A 35 11.32 3.67 -9.86
N ARG A 36 11.16 4.99 -9.72
CA ARG A 36 12.23 5.96 -9.98
C ARG A 36 13.42 5.75 -9.05
N TYR A 37 13.18 5.56 -7.75
CA TYR A 37 14.27 5.17 -6.83
C TYR A 37 14.92 3.84 -7.23
N ALA A 38 14.13 2.87 -7.65
CA ALA A 38 14.64 1.56 -8.08
C ALA A 38 15.50 1.65 -9.35
N GLU A 39 15.13 2.51 -10.31
CA GLU A 39 15.93 2.76 -11.51
C GLU A 39 17.26 3.43 -11.18
N ASN A 40 17.24 4.45 -10.32
CA ASN A 40 18.46 5.13 -9.88
C ASN A 40 19.37 4.20 -9.08
N LEU A 41 18.80 3.37 -8.19
CA LEU A 41 19.58 2.40 -7.42
C LEU A 41 20.18 1.32 -8.32
N ALA A 42 19.42 0.81 -9.30
CA ALA A 42 19.92 -0.16 -10.28
C ALA A 42 20.99 0.42 -11.22
N ALA A 43 20.91 1.71 -11.54
CA ALA A 43 21.91 2.43 -12.34
C ALA A 43 23.16 2.85 -11.55
N GLY A 44 23.19 2.63 -10.23
CA GLY A 44 24.34 2.95 -9.38
C GLY A 44 24.37 4.40 -8.85
N HIS A 45 23.29 5.17 -9.02
CA HIS A 45 23.17 6.52 -8.45
C HIS A 45 22.86 6.53 -6.94
N GLY A 46 22.57 5.36 -6.37
CA GLY A 46 22.22 5.21 -4.95
C GLY A 46 20.74 5.43 -4.66
N TRP A 47 20.39 5.64 -3.39
CA TRP A 47 19.02 5.80 -2.93
C TRP A 47 18.51 7.24 -3.12
N VAL A 48 18.51 7.69 -4.37
CA VAL A 48 18.15 9.07 -4.75
C VAL A 48 16.90 9.10 -5.62
N TYR A 49 16.11 10.16 -5.47
CA TYR A 49 14.96 10.42 -6.35
C TYR A 49 15.40 11.13 -7.65
N ASN A 50 16.27 12.13 -7.53
CA ASN A 50 16.93 12.80 -8.64
C ASN A 50 18.43 12.44 -8.60
N PRO A 51 19.00 11.86 -9.66
CA PRO A 51 20.45 11.72 -9.77
C PRO A 51 21.15 13.08 -9.62
N GLY A 52 22.20 13.14 -8.80
CA GLY A 52 22.97 14.36 -8.53
C GLY A 52 22.47 15.22 -7.37
N ASP A 53 21.20 15.08 -6.96
CA ASP A 53 20.69 15.74 -5.75
C ASP A 53 21.12 14.98 -4.48
N ALA A 54 21.02 15.64 -3.33
CA ALA A 54 21.23 14.99 -2.04
C ALA A 54 20.18 13.86 -1.83
N PRO A 55 20.55 12.71 -1.23
CA PRO A 55 19.59 11.64 -0.96
C PRO A 55 18.49 12.12 0.00
N VAL A 56 17.24 11.89 -0.40
CA VAL A 56 16.06 12.15 0.42
C VAL A 56 15.26 10.86 0.50
N GLU A 57 14.73 10.51 1.68
CA GLU A 57 13.87 9.32 1.82
C GLU A 57 12.41 9.68 1.49
N GLY A 58 12.07 9.64 0.21
CA GLY A 58 10.72 9.97 -0.31
C GLY A 58 9.81 8.76 -0.57
N TYR A 59 10.31 7.53 -0.44
CA TYR A 59 9.53 6.30 -0.63
C TYR A 59 8.88 5.82 0.68
N GLY A 60 7.78 5.06 0.56
CA GLY A 60 7.08 4.51 1.73
C GLY A 60 7.65 3.19 2.26
N ASN A 61 8.34 2.40 1.42
CA ASN A 61 8.77 1.04 1.72
C ASN A 61 10.17 0.77 1.13
N ALA A 62 11.20 0.78 1.97
CA ALA A 62 12.59 0.56 1.54
C ALA A 62 12.81 -0.84 0.96
N LEU A 63 12.20 -1.86 1.58
CA LEU A 63 12.33 -3.24 1.14
C LEU A 63 11.68 -3.47 -0.24
N TRP A 64 10.60 -2.75 -0.55
CA TRP A 64 9.97 -2.78 -1.86
C TRP A 64 10.86 -2.13 -2.93
N VAL A 65 11.41 -0.95 -2.65
CA VAL A 65 12.35 -0.27 -3.55
C VAL A 65 13.55 -1.16 -3.86
N ALA A 66 14.15 -1.81 -2.86
CA ALA A 66 15.26 -2.73 -3.08
C ALA A 66 14.89 -3.90 -4.01
N LYS A 67 13.70 -4.50 -3.83
CA LYS A 67 13.21 -5.58 -4.71
C LYS A 67 12.94 -5.10 -6.13
N CYS A 68 12.34 -3.92 -6.28
CA CYS A 68 12.17 -3.26 -7.58
C CYS A 68 13.53 -3.00 -8.24
N ALA A 69 14.53 -2.52 -7.50
CA ALA A 69 15.86 -2.28 -8.04
C ALA A 69 16.51 -3.58 -8.54
N MET A 70 16.35 -4.70 -7.82
CA MET A 70 16.79 -6.02 -8.29
C MET A 70 16.12 -6.43 -9.61
N MET A 71 14.80 -6.22 -9.73
CA MET A 71 14.06 -6.51 -10.97
C MET A 71 14.53 -5.62 -12.12
N LYS A 72 14.75 -4.33 -11.87
CA LYS A 72 15.26 -3.39 -12.87
C LYS A 72 16.69 -3.75 -13.31
N ALA A 73 17.57 -4.10 -12.37
CA ALA A 73 18.92 -4.56 -12.65
C ALA A 73 18.94 -5.85 -13.49
N ALA A 74 17.92 -6.70 -13.33
CA ALA A 74 17.69 -7.87 -14.18
C ALA A 74 17.07 -7.55 -15.56
N GLY A 75 16.90 -6.26 -15.90
CA GLY A 75 16.33 -5.82 -17.18
C GLY A 75 14.80 -5.91 -17.27
N LEU A 76 14.10 -6.15 -16.15
CA LEU A 76 12.65 -6.29 -16.16
C LEU A 76 11.96 -4.91 -16.12
N PRO A 77 10.92 -4.67 -16.95
CA PRO A 77 10.15 -3.44 -16.89
C PRO A 77 9.30 -3.41 -15.62
N LEU A 78 9.56 -2.43 -14.75
CA LEU A 78 8.92 -2.32 -13.43
C LEU A 78 7.39 -2.24 -13.48
N PRO A 79 6.74 -1.52 -14.42
CA PRO A 79 5.29 -1.53 -14.54
C PRO A 79 4.67 -2.91 -14.76
N VAL A 80 5.44 -3.89 -15.25
CA VAL A 80 4.98 -5.29 -15.40
C VAL A 80 5.44 -6.15 -14.23
N ALA A 81 6.72 -6.06 -13.86
CA ALA A 81 7.33 -6.95 -12.88
C ALA A 81 6.82 -6.70 -11.45
N ALA A 82 6.57 -5.44 -11.08
CA ALA A 82 6.13 -5.11 -9.73
C ALA A 82 4.71 -5.63 -9.40
N PRO A 83 3.68 -5.47 -10.26
CA PRO A 83 2.39 -6.13 -10.03
C PRO A 83 2.48 -7.66 -9.94
N MET A 84 3.34 -8.31 -10.74
CA MET A 84 3.54 -9.76 -10.65
C MET A 84 4.15 -10.16 -9.29
N LEU A 85 5.08 -9.36 -8.78
CA LEU A 85 5.65 -9.55 -7.45
C LEU A 85 4.62 -9.31 -6.34
N SER A 86 3.76 -8.30 -6.50
CA SER A 86 2.64 -8.04 -5.58
C SER A 86 1.66 -9.20 -5.56
N LEU A 87 1.29 -9.76 -6.72
CA LEU A 87 0.46 -10.96 -6.84
C LEU A 87 1.11 -12.18 -6.16
N PHE A 88 2.41 -12.37 -6.36
CA PHE A 88 3.16 -13.43 -5.69
C PHE A 88 3.04 -13.33 -4.16
N PHE A 89 3.28 -12.15 -3.57
CA PHE A 89 3.14 -11.98 -2.13
C PHE A 89 1.68 -12.07 -1.65
N GLY A 90 0.70 -11.71 -2.49
CA GLY A 90 -0.72 -11.97 -2.23
C GLY A 90 -1.01 -13.47 -2.09
N MET A 91 -0.50 -14.28 -3.01
CA MET A 91 -0.61 -15.75 -2.94
C MET A 91 0.09 -16.31 -1.70
N VAL A 92 1.32 -15.85 -1.40
CA VAL A 92 2.05 -16.25 -0.19
C VAL A 92 1.24 -15.93 1.07
N SER A 93 0.60 -14.77 1.12
CA SER A 93 -0.25 -14.38 2.26
C SER A 93 -1.42 -15.35 2.46
N LEU A 94 -2.08 -15.79 1.39
CA LEU A 94 -3.16 -16.79 1.46
C LEU A 94 -2.67 -18.17 1.88
N VAL A 95 -1.49 -18.59 1.39
CA VAL A 95 -0.87 -19.85 1.80
C VAL A 95 -0.55 -19.83 3.30
N LEU A 96 0.03 -18.74 3.80
CA LEU A 96 0.31 -18.57 5.23
C LEU A 96 -0.97 -18.55 6.06
N LEU A 97 -2.00 -17.82 5.61
CA LEU A 97 -3.31 -17.79 6.27
C LEU A 97 -3.91 -19.20 6.34
N TRP A 98 -3.88 -19.96 5.24
CA TRP A 98 -4.35 -21.34 5.20
C TRP A 98 -3.68 -22.20 6.27
N PHE A 99 -2.35 -22.15 6.39
CA PHE A 99 -1.64 -22.93 7.40
C PHE A 99 -2.00 -22.52 8.83
N VAL A 100 -2.14 -21.21 9.09
CA VAL A 100 -2.61 -20.71 10.40
C VAL A 100 -3.99 -21.26 10.72
N LEU A 101 -4.93 -21.19 9.77
CA LEU A 101 -6.31 -21.61 9.99
C LEU A 101 -6.45 -23.13 10.10
N ARG A 102 -5.77 -23.90 9.24
CA ARG A 102 -5.87 -25.38 9.24
C ARG A 102 -5.35 -26.03 10.52
N ALA A 103 -4.45 -25.35 11.23
CA ALA A 103 -3.98 -25.81 12.53
C ALA A 103 -5.00 -25.58 13.66
N ARG A 104 -6.05 -24.79 13.43
CA ARG A 104 -6.89 -24.20 14.50
C ARG A 104 -8.39 -24.44 14.34
N VAL A 105 -8.89 -24.54 13.12
CA VAL A 105 -10.32 -24.71 12.82
C VAL A 105 -10.56 -25.91 11.91
N SER A 106 -11.82 -26.33 11.79
CA SER A 106 -12.20 -27.40 10.87
C SER A 106 -11.79 -27.10 9.42
N SER A 107 -11.64 -28.13 8.60
CA SER A 107 -11.30 -27.98 7.17
C SER A 107 -12.31 -27.08 6.45
N ALA A 108 -13.60 -27.21 6.77
CA ALA A 108 -14.64 -26.38 6.18
C ALA A 108 -14.45 -24.90 6.54
N ALA A 109 -14.23 -24.58 7.81
CA ALA A 109 -14.01 -23.21 8.25
C ALA A 109 -12.74 -22.60 7.62
N ALA A 110 -11.65 -23.37 7.54
CA ALA A 110 -10.42 -22.90 6.90
C ALA A 110 -10.63 -22.60 5.40
N VAL A 111 -11.34 -23.46 4.67
CA VAL A 111 -11.67 -23.23 3.25
C VAL A 111 -12.55 -22.00 3.09
N ILE A 112 -13.60 -21.89 3.90
CA ILE A 112 -14.54 -20.77 3.85
C ILE A 112 -13.82 -19.45 4.13
N THR A 113 -13.09 -19.35 5.24
CA THR A 113 -12.40 -18.12 5.63
C THR A 113 -11.27 -17.75 4.66
N THR A 114 -10.47 -18.72 4.20
CA THR A 114 -9.42 -18.45 3.21
C THR A 114 -10.02 -18.09 1.85
N GLY A 115 -11.14 -18.71 1.48
CA GLY A 115 -11.94 -18.37 0.30
C GLY A 115 -12.37 -16.91 0.33
N PHE A 116 -12.84 -16.42 1.48
CA PHE A 116 -13.19 -15.01 1.62
C PHE A 116 -12.02 -14.06 1.44
N ALA A 117 -10.88 -14.36 2.04
CA ALA A 117 -9.67 -13.59 1.80
C ALA A 117 -9.28 -13.60 0.30
N ALA A 118 -9.38 -14.76 -0.35
CA ALA A 118 -9.05 -14.97 -1.76
C ALA A 118 -9.97 -14.20 -2.73
N VAL A 119 -11.22 -13.91 -2.37
CA VAL A 119 -12.11 -13.08 -3.22
C VAL A 119 -12.27 -11.65 -2.71
N SER A 120 -11.47 -11.23 -1.72
CA SER A 120 -11.56 -9.87 -1.18
C SER A 120 -11.01 -8.84 -2.19
N GLY A 121 -11.84 -7.85 -2.53
CA GLY A 121 -11.48 -6.73 -3.40
C GLY A 121 -10.19 -6.00 -2.96
N PRO A 122 -10.03 -5.67 -1.66
CA PRO A 122 -8.79 -5.14 -1.10
C PRO A 122 -7.53 -5.94 -1.40
N LEU A 123 -7.54 -7.25 -1.15
CA LEU A 123 -6.35 -8.09 -1.40
C LEU A 123 -6.08 -8.21 -2.90
N ALA A 124 -7.13 -8.37 -3.72
CA ALA A 124 -7.00 -8.41 -5.16
C ALA A 124 -6.43 -7.09 -5.73
N ALA A 125 -6.93 -5.94 -5.28
CA ALA A 125 -6.45 -4.63 -5.69
C ALA A 125 -4.99 -4.40 -5.26
N ALA A 126 -4.65 -4.69 -4.00
CA ALA A 126 -3.26 -4.62 -3.52
C ALA A 126 -2.31 -5.52 -4.29
N SER A 127 -2.81 -6.66 -4.79
CA SER A 127 -2.03 -7.62 -5.58
C SER A 127 -1.78 -7.17 -7.00
N MET A 128 -2.58 -6.23 -7.51
CA MET A 128 -2.50 -5.73 -8.88
C MET A 128 -1.97 -4.29 -8.99
N SER A 129 -1.73 -3.61 -7.86
CA SER A 129 -1.31 -2.20 -7.81
C SER A 129 0.16 -1.95 -8.15
N GLY A 130 1.02 -2.97 -8.04
CA GLY A 130 2.48 -2.81 -8.14
C GLY A 130 3.14 -2.19 -6.91
N GLU A 131 2.42 -2.16 -5.78
CA GLU A 131 2.95 -1.71 -4.50
C GLU A 131 3.33 -2.85 -3.56
N GLY A 132 4.17 -2.54 -2.58
CA GLY A 132 4.65 -3.48 -1.56
C GLY A 132 3.63 -3.85 -0.47
N VAL A 133 2.34 -3.56 -0.64
CA VAL A 133 1.31 -3.79 0.40
C VAL A 133 1.10 -5.28 0.68
N THR A 134 1.11 -6.13 -0.36
CA THR A 134 0.98 -7.58 -0.16
C THR A 134 2.23 -8.21 0.45
N LEU A 135 3.42 -7.63 0.26
CA LEU A 135 4.63 -8.01 0.99
C LEU A 135 4.46 -7.72 2.49
N VAL A 136 3.94 -6.54 2.84
CA VAL A 136 3.61 -6.18 4.23
C VAL A 136 2.60 -7.18 4.81
N ALA A 137 1.56 -7.53 4.05
CA ALA A 137 0.55 -8.49 4.48
C ALA A 137 1.14 -9.89 4.72
N ALA A 138 1.98 -10.38 3.81
CA ALA A 138 2.67 -11.66 3.94
C ALA A 138 3.56 -11.70 5.19
N LEU A 139 4.35 -10.63 5.42
CA LEU A 139 5.21 -10.51 6.60
C LEU A 139 4.39 -10.44 7.89
N ALA A 140 3.28 -9.72 7.91
CA ALA A 140 2.40 -9.62 9.09
C ALA A 140 1.77 -10.97 9.45
N VAL A 141 1.24 -11.71 8.46
CA VAL A 141 0.69 -13.06 8.71
C VAL A 141 1.80 -14.04 9.11
N ALA A 142 2.97 -13.98 8.47
CA ALA A 142 4.13 -14.79 8.84
C ALA A 142 4.59 -14.51 10.28
N MET A 143 4.63 -13.24 10.70
CA MET A 143 4.97 -12.84 12.06
C MET A 143 4.02 -13.47 13.06
N VAL A 144 2.71 -13.34 12.83
CA VAL A 144 1.67 -13.93 13.68
C VAL A 144 1.84 -15.46 13.75
N TRP A 145 2.00 -16.12 12.60
CA TRP A 145 2.23 -17.57 12.54
C TRP A 145 3.49 -18.01 13.31
N LEU A 146 4.61 -17.30 13.18
CA LEU A 146 5.86 -17.61 13.86
C LEU A 146 5.74 -17.43 15.39
N LEU A 147 5.08 -16.35 15.85
CA LEU A 147 4.83 -16.12 17.28
C LEU A 147 3.92 -17.20 17.90
N ASP A 148 3.05 -17.81 17.09
CA ASP A 148 2.25 -18.96 17.50
C ASP A 148 3.10 -20.23 17.61
N ALA A 149 3.85 -20.52 16.54
CA ALA A 149 4.60 -21.75 16.35
C ALA A 149 5.88 -21.81 17.20
N ALA A 150 6.33 -20.69 17.78
CA ALA A 150 7.65 -20.59 18.38
C ALA A 150 7.90 -21.57 19.54
N GLY A 151 6.89 -21.84 20.38
CA GLY A 151 7.01 -22.76 21.50
C GLY A 151 8.32 -22.57 22.28
N THR A 152 9.11 -23.63 22.41
CA THR A 152 10.45 -23.63 23.03
C THR A 152 11.60 -23.51 22.01
N ARG A 153 11.31 -23.44 20.70
CA ARG A 153 12.32 -23.46 19.63
C ARG A 153 12.94 -22.09 19.43
N ARG A 154 14.20 -21.91 19.82
CA ARG A 154 14.95 -20.65 19.68
C ARG A 154 14.96 -20.11 18.25
N VAL A 155 15.16 -20.98 17.25
CA VAL A 155 15.20 -20.59 15.82
C VAL A 155 13.92 -19.88 15.40
N THR A 156 12.76 -20.35 15.85
CA THR A 156 11.47 -19.74 15.48
C THR A 156 11.30 -18.35 16.09
N TRP A 157 11.82 -18.11 17.29
CA TRP A 157 11.86 -16.78 17.91
C TRP A 157 12.80 -15.82 17.16
N ILE A 158 13.97 -16.30 16.71
CA ILE A 158 14.89 -15.52 15.87
C ILE A 158 14.19 -15.12 14.57
N LEU A 159 13.54 -16.07 13.90
CA LEU A 159 12.79 -15.82 12.67
C LEU A 159 11.64 -14.82 12.91
N ALA A 160 10.92 -14.91 14.04
CA ALA A 160 9.88 -13.95 14.39
C ALA A 160 10.45 -12.52 14.53
N GLY A 161 11.59 -12.37 15.21
CA GLY A 161 12.29 -11.08 15.33
C GLY A 161 12.76 -10.52 13.99
N LEU A 162 13.32 -11.37 13.11
CA LEU A 162 13.75 -10.98 11.76
C LEU A 162 12.55 -10.56 10.89
N VAL A 163 11.47 -11.34 10.88
CA VAL A 163 10.25 -11.00 10.13
C VAL A 163 9.62 -9.71 10.66
N GLY A 164 9.61 -9.52 11.99
CA GLY A 164 9.21 -8.25 12.60
C GLY A 164 10.07 -7.08 12.12
N ALA A 165 11.38 -7.26 12.04
CA ALA A 165 12.30 -6.21 11.57
C ALA A 165 12.06 -5.89 10.08
N LEU A 166 11.89 -6.90 9.22
CA LEU A 166 11.55 -6.71 7.82
C LEU A 166 10.22 -5.95 7.67
N LEU A 167 9.23 -6.25 8.52
CA LEU A 167 7.95 -5.52 8.54
C LEU A 167 8.15 -4.05 8.92
N ALA A 168 9.02 -3.75 9.90
CA ALA A 168 9.36 -2.38 10.29
C ALA A 168 10.08 -1.60 9.17
N MET A 169 10.91 -2.28 8.36
CA MET A 169 11.60 -1.68 7.20
C MET A 169 10.65 -1.36 6.04
N CYS A 170 9.45 -1.94 6.02
CA CYS A 170 8.42 -1.64 5.03
C CYS A 170 7.69 -0.31 5.26
N GLY A 171 7.92 0.38 6.39
CA GLY A 171 7.36 1.70 6.68
C GLY A 171 7.36 2.02 8.18
N ASN A 172 7.76 3.24 8.54
CA ASN A 172 7.99 3.68 9.93
C ASN A 172 6.83 3.39 10.91
N PRO A 173 5.54 3.66 10.58
CA PRO A 173 4.47 3.42 11.55
C PRO A 173 4.12 1.93 11.74
N LEU A 174 4.58 1.01 10.88
CA LEU A 174 4.40 -0.43 11.08
C LEU A 174 5.42 -1.02 12.06
N ALA A 175 6.47 -0.29 12.43
CA ALA A 175 7.47 -0.75 13.38
C ALA A 175 6.90 -1.05 14.78
N VAL A 176 5.77 -0.43 15.16
CA VAL A 176 5.11 -0.68 16.45
C VAL A 176 4.30 -1.99 16.47
N VAL A 177 4.03 -2.58 15.30
CA VAL A 177 3.20 -3.77 15.16
C VAL A 177 3.84 -4.98 15.86
N PHE A 178 5.15 -5.18 15.67
CA PHE A 178 5.86 -6.31 16.28
C PHE A 178 5.97 -6.20 17.83
N PRO A 179 6.39 -5.05 18.42
CA PRO A 179 6.34 -4.87 19.86
C PRO A 179 4.94 -5.07 20.46
N ALA A 180 3.89 -4.55 19.82
CA ALA A 180 2.52 -4.75 20.27
C ALA A 180 2.11 -6.23 20.27
N ALA A 181 2.46 -6.96 19.20
CA ALA A 181 2.23 -8.40 19.10
C ALA A 181 2.98 -9.18 20.20
N LEU A 182 4.23 -8.79 20.50
CA LEU A 182 5.04 -9.42 21.54
C LEU A 182 4.45 -9.19 22.94
N VAL A 183 4.02 -7.96 23.26
CA VAL A 183 3.35 -7.64 24.55
C VAL A 183 2.08 -8.45 24.73
N MET A 184 1.25 -8.57 23.68
CA MET A 184 0.05 -9.40 23.75
C MET A 184 0.38 -10.88 23.98
N ARG A 185 1.49 -11.37 23.41
CA ARG A 185 1.96 -12.74 23.64
C ARG A 185 2.36 -13.00 25.10
N VAL A 186 2.91 -12.00 25.82
CA VAL A 186 3.29 -12.12 27.25
C VAL A 186 2.06 -12.40 28.13
N ARG A 187 0.90 -11.82 27.79
CA ARG A 187 -0.31 -11.90 28.62
C ARG A 187 -1.06 -13.24 28.50
N MET A 188 -0.48 -14.24 27.83
CA MET A 188 -1.12 -15.52 27.54
C MET A 188 -0.58 -16.61 28.47
N PRO A 189 -1.43 -17.34 29.20
CA PRO A 189 -0.98 -18.33 30.19
C PRO A 189 -0.46 -19.60 29.50
N ARG A 190 0.86 -19.71 29.29
CA ARG A 190 1.58 -20.95 28.94
C ARG A 190 3.07 -20.86 29.37
N GLY A 191 3.56 -21.87 30.12
CA GLY A 191 4.99 -22.23 30.34
C GLY A 191 6.00 -21.08 30.49
N GLU A 192 6.18 -20.59 31.72
CA GLU A 192 6.72 -19.24 32.00
C GLU A 192 8.22 -19.03 31.72
N GLY A 193 9.07 -20.06 31.80
CA GLY A 193 10.53 -19.89 31.71
C GLY A 193 11.11 -19.82 30.29
N THR A 194 10.77 -20.81 29.45
CA THR A 194 11.37 -20.96 28.11
C THR A 194 10.79 -19.99 27.07
N GLN A 195 9.53 -19.58 27.22
CA GLN A 195 8.93 -18.59 26.32
C GLN A 195 9.48 -17.19 26.55
N ARG A 196 9.69 -16.78 27.81
CA ARG A 196 10.24 -15.46 28.14
C ARG A 196 11.62 -15.25 27.52
N SER A 197 12.49 -16.27 27.60
CA SER A 197 13.82 -16.24 26.97
C SER A 197 13.73 -16.11 25.44
N GLY A 198 12.80 -16.83 24.81
CA GLY A 198 12.54 -16.71 23.37
C GLY A 198 12.05 -15.33 22.95
N MET A 199 11.16 -14.72 23.73
CA MET A 199 10.65 -13.37 23.48
C MET A 199 11.76 -12.31 23.60
N ILE A 200 12.66 -12.46 24.57
CA ILE A 200 13.84 -11.59 24.70
C ILE A 200 14.74 -11.74 23.47
N ILE A 201 14.97 -12.96 22.98
CA ILE A 201 15.74 -13.19 21.76
C ILE A 201 15.07 -12.49 20.57
N ALA A 202 13.77 -12.66 20.38
CA ALA A 202 13.04 -12.05 19.27
C ALA A 202 13.07 -10.52 19.34
N ALA A 203 12.88 -9.95 20.53
CA ALA A 203 13.00 -8.52 20.78
C ALA A 203 14.42 -7.99 20.51
N ALA A 204 15.45 -8.71 20.94
CA ALA A 204 16.84 -8.34 20.70
C ALA A 204 17.19 -8.37 19.21
N VAL A 205 16.80 -9.43 18.50
CA VAL A 205 17.00 -9.55 17.05
C VAL A 205 16.28 -8.42 16.31
N PHE A 206 15.03 -8.15 16.66
CA PHE A 206 14.26 -7.03 16.11
C PHE A 206 14.97 -5.69 16.37
N ALA A 207 15.34 -5.43 17.62
CA ALA A 207 15.97 -4.18 18.02
C ALA A 207 17.31 -3.97 17.29
N VAL A 208 18.16 -4.99 17.21
CA VAL A 208 19.45 -4.89 16.50
C VAL A 208 19.24 -4.60 15.01
N ALA A 209 18.34 -5.34 14.35
CA ALA A 209 18.09 -5.17 12.92
C ALA A 209 17.48 -3.81 12.59
N VAL A 210 16.47 -3.37 13.35
CA VAL A 210 15.83 -2.06 13.18
C VAL A 210 16.80 -0.93 13.50
N THR A 211 17.62 -1.08 14.56
CA THR A 211 18.68 -0.09 14.87
C THR A 211 19.67 0.02 13.72
N GLY A 212 20.15 -1.10 13.19
CA GLY A 212 21.08 -1.10 12.04
C GLY A 212 20.46 -0.41 10.81
N PHE A 213 19.18 -0.66 10.53
CA PHE A 213 18.46 0.01 9.46
C PHE A 213 18.36 1.53 9.69
N HIS A 214 18.06 1.98 10.90
CA HIS A 214 18.03 3.41 11.22
C HIS A 214 19.41 4.08 11.19
N VAL A 215 20.48 3.36 11.58
CA VAL A 215 21.86 3.85 11.43
C VAL A 215 22.19 4.05 9.96
N TRP A 216 21.87 3.08 9.10
CA TRP A 216 22.01 3.21 7.65
C TRP A 216 21.19 4.38 7.10
N ARG A 217 19.95 4.54 7.57
CA ARG A 217 19.06 5.63 7.17
C ARG A 217 19.65 7.00 7.53
N ILE A 218 20.12 7.19 8.76
CA ILE A 218 20.75 8.45 9.18
C ILE A 218 22.02 8.71 8.35
N ALA A 219 22.85 7.69 8.14
CA ALA A 219 24.06 7.81 7.35
C ALA A 219 23.78 8.17 5.88
N THR A 220 22.65 7.73 5.32
CA THR A 220 22.30 7.94 3.91
C THR A 220 21.52 9.25 3.69
N PHE A 221 20.55 9.56 4.56
CA PHE A 221 19.58 10.64 4.35
C PHE A 221 19.72 11.79 5.35
N GLY A 222 20.58 11.67 6.36
CA GLY A 222 20.75 12.69 7.41
C GLY A 222 19.58 12.81 8.39
N SER A 223 18.56 11.94 8.31
CA SER A 223 17.38 11.98 9.19
C SER A 223 17.00 10.61 9.73
N LEU A 224 16.39 10.58 10.93
CA LEU A 224 15.82 9.37 11.52
C LEU A 224 14.44 9.04 10.92
N THR A 225 13.69 10.09 10.58
CA THR A 225 12.37 10.02 9.98
C THR A 225 12.43 10.26 8.47
N PRO A 226 11.64 9.52 7.68
CA PRO A 226 11.54 9.76 6.25
C PRO A 226 10.96 11.14 5.95
N HIS A 227 11.40 11.72 4.83
CA HIS A 227 10.98 13.04 4.34
C HIS A 227 9.77 12.98 3.40
N ALA A 228 9.21 11.78 3.16
CA ALA A 228 7.99 11.62 2.39
C ALA A 228 6.88 12.56 2.93
N PRO A 229 6.40 13.53 2.13
CA PRO A 229 5.28 14.39 2.51
C PRO A 229 4.11 13.50 2.94
N GLY A 230 3.68 13.61 4.19
CA GLY A 230 2.60 12.81 4.76
C GLY A 230 2.99 11.63 5.66
N LEU A 231 4.28 11.34 5.89
CA LEU A 231 4.69 10.30 6.86
C LEU A 231 5.05 10.84 8.26
N VAL A 232 5.10 12.16 8.45
CA VAL A 232 5.06 12.76 9.79
C VAL A 232 3.61 12.67 10.25
N ALA A 233 3.30 11.57 10.95
CA ALA A 233 2.00 11.23 11.46
C ALA A 233 1.52 12.29 12.47
N ARG A 234 0.92 13.38 11.98
CA ARG A 234 -0.16 14.00 12.75
C ARG A 234 -1.32 13.01 12.66
N LEU A 235 -1.69 12.42 13.80
CA LEU A 235 -2.89 11.60 13.88
C LEU A 235 -4.04 12.42 13.28
N ALA A 236 -4.61 11.93 12.18
CA ALA A 236 -5.77 12.56 11.58
C ALA A 236 -6.85 12.69 12.66
N SER A 237 -7.46 13.87 12.75
CA SER A 237 -8.59 14.04 13.65
C SER A 237 -9.71 13.06 13.25
N PRO A 238 -10.56 12.62 14.21
CA PRO A 238 -11.71 11.77 13.88
C PRO A 238 -12.56 12.33 12.72
N GLY A 239 -12.74 13.65 12.66
CA GLY A 239 -13.46 14.31 11.55
C GLY A 239 -12.75 14.17 10.19
N GLU A 240 -11.42 14.30 10.14
CA GLU A 240 -10.64 14.08 8.91
C GLU A 240 -10.66 12.62 8.46
N LEU A 241 -10.67 11.66 9.40
CA LEU A 241 -10.79 10.22 9.09
C LEU A 241 -12.11 9.90 8.38
N PHE A 242 -13.20 10.58 8.74
CA PHE A 242 -14.51 10.41 8.09
C PHE A 242 -14.69 11.27 6.83
N ALA A 243 -13.96 12.38 6.69
CA ALA A 243 -14.07 13.29 5.55
C ALA A 243 -13.15 12.91 4.36
N VAL A 244 -12.01 12.26 4.61
CA VAL A 244 -11.01 11.90 3.56
C VAL A 244 -11.27 10.52 2.94
N GLN A 245 -12.07 9.68 3.58
CA GLN A 245 -12.57 8.46 2.97
C GLN A 245 -13.63 8.87 1.93
N PRO A 246 -13.42 8.63 0.61
CA PRO A 246 -14.54 8.77 -0.31
C PRO A 246 -15.68 7.89 0.21
N PHE A 247 -16.89 8.46 0.17
CA PHE A 247 -18.15 7.80 0.50
C PHE A 247 -18.32 6.42 -0.18
N ASP A 248 -17.54 6.16 -1.24
CA ASP A 248 -17.51 4.92 -2.01
C ASP A 248 -16.97 3.70 -1.25
N MET A 249 -16.17 3.89 -0.18
CA MET A 249 -15.42 2.79 0.48
C MET A 249 -15.82 2.48 1.92
N ALA A 250 -16.66 3.32 2.54
CA ALA A 250 -17.15 3.17 3.92
C ALA A 250 -17.89 1.83 4.21
N PRO A 251 -18.67 1.24 3.27
CA PRO A 251 -19.38 -0.03 3.54
C PRO A 251 -18.44 -1.20 3.88
N PHE A 252 -17.22 -1.18 3.34
CA PHE A 252 -16.23 -2.23 3.53
C PHE A 252 -15.69 -2.25 4.96
N GLY A 253 -15.29 -1.10 5.48
CA GLY A 253 -14.76 -0.96 6.85
C GLY A 253 -15.75 -1.45 7.92
N TRP A 254 -17.03 -1.08 7.82
CA TRP A 254 -18.06 -1.47 8.79
C TRP A 254 -18.38 -2.96 8.76
N PHE A 255 -18.38 -3.58 7.58
CA PHE A 255 -18.59 -5.02 7.45
C PHE A 255 -17.47 -5.84 8.11
N TYR A 256 -16.22 -5.39 7.96
CA TYR A 256 -15.06 -6.02 8.60
C TYR A 256 -14.97 -5.74 10.10
N VAL A 257 -15.45 -4.57 10.56
CA VAL A 257 -15.64 -4.26 11.98
C VAL A 257 -16.71 -5.16 12.60
N MET A 258 -17.80 -5.49 11.91
CA MET A 258 -18.80 -6.45 12.40
C MET A 258 -18.21 -7.87 12.53
N LEU A 259 -17.46 -8.33 11.52
CA LEU A 259 -16.74 -9.62 11.59
C LEU A 259 -15.69 -9.64 12.72
N PHE A 260 -15.02 -8.52 12.94
CA PHE A 260 -14.08 -8.32 14.02
C PHE A 260 -14.74 -8.37 15.39
N VAL A 261 -15.81 -7.62 15.60
CA VAL A 261 -16.57 -7.60 16.86
C VAL A 261 -17.12 -8.99 17.17
N ALA A 262 -17.64 -9.70 16.17
CA ALA A 262 -18.17 -11.06 16.35
C ALA A 262 -17.06 -12.09 16.63
N GLY A 263 -15.90 -11.97 15.98
CA GLY A 263 -14.72 -12.82 16.26
C GLY A 263 -14.13 -12.58 17.65
N VAL A 264 -13.93 -11.31 18.03
CA VAL A 264 -13.42 -10.92 19.35
C VAL A 264 -14.39 -11.32 20.46
N ALA A 265 -15.70 -11.09 20.28
CA ALA A 265 -16.73 -11.51 21.24
C ALA A 265 -16.66 -13.02 21.52
N ARG A 266 -16.43 -13.85 20.50
CA ARG A 266 -16.27 -15.30 20.67
C ARG A 266 -14.94 -15.71 21.30
N THR A 267 -13.83 -15.05 20.95
CA THR A 267 -12.50 -15.35 21.54
C THR A 267 -12.44 -15.05 23.04
N ARG A 268 -13.30 -14.15 23.56
CA ARG A 268 -13.48 -13.91 24.99
C ARG A 268 -13.90 -15.19 25.75
N PHE A 269 -14.57 -16.12 25.08
CA PHE A 269 -15.11 -17.36 25.64
C PHE A 269 -14.34 -18.62 25.23
N ALA A 270 -13.37 -18.52 24.32
CA ALA A 270 -12.56 -19.66 23.87
C ALA A 270 -11.37 -19.95 24.81
N HIS A 271 -10.99 -21.22 24.94
CA HIS A 271 -9.89 -21.67 25.80
C HIS A 271 -8.49 -21.39 25.20
N ASP A 272 -8.39 -21.14 23.88
CA ASP A 272 -7.15 -20.81 23.17
C ASP A 272 -7.13 -19.34 22.73
N ARG A 273 -6.92 -18.45 23.70
CA ARG A 273 -7.01 -16.99 23.55
C ARG A 273 -5.81 -16.35 22.86
N GLY A 274 -4.81 -17.12 22.45
CA GLY A 274 -3.51 -16.55 22.15
C GLY A 274 -3.47 -15.78 20.83
N LEU A 275 -3.37 -16.56 19.75
CA LEU A 275 -3.18 -16.03 18.41
C LEU A 275 -4.28 -15.08 17.91
N PRO A 276 -5.58 -15.35 18.15
CA PRO A 276 -6.66 -14.46 17.68
C PRO A 276 -6.54 -13.04 18.24
N TRP A 277 -6.08 -12.89 19.49
CA TRP A 277 -5.85 -11.59 20.11
C TRP A 277 -4.61 -10.90 19.56
N VAL A 278 -3.51 -11.63 19.34
CA VAL A 278 -2.33 -11.08 18.65
C VAL A 278 -2.72 -10.55 17.28
N ALA A 279 -3.45 -11.35 16.49
CA ALA A 279 -3.89 -10.97 15.15
C ALA A 279 -4.86 -9.76 15.18
N ALA A 280 -5.83 -9.75 16.11
CA ALA A 280 -6.76 -8.65 16.33
C ALA A 280 -6.05 -7.34 16.67
N THR A 281 -5.13 -7.36 17.65
CA THR A 281 -4.37 -6.17 18.04
C THR A 281 -3.45 -5.71 16.91
N THR A 282 -2.77 -6.65 16.23
CA THR A 282 -1.94 -6.35 15.05
C THR A 282 -2.78 -5.69 13.96
N ALA A 283 -3.99 -6.17 13.71
CA ALA A 283 -4.92 -5.59 12.75
C ALA A 283 -5.41 -4.20 13.15
N ILE A 284 -5.71 -3.96 14.43
CA ILE A 284 -6.07 -2.62 14.93
C ILE A 284 -4.89 -1.66 14.75
N VAL A 285 -3.70 -2.05 15.17
CA VAL A 285 -2.51 -1.19 15.06
C VAL A 285 -2.20 -0.92 13.59
N ALA A 286 -2.17 -1.95 12.75
CA ALA A 286 -1.99 -1.80 11.30
C ALA A 286 -3.11 -0.93 10.69
N GLY A 287 -4.35 -1.10 11.12
CA GLY A 287 -5.49 -0.29 10.66
C GLY A 287 -5.36 1.17 11.07
N VAL A 288 -5.03 1.47 12.33
CA VAL A 288 -4.77 2.84 12.79
C VAL A 288 -3.61 3.45 12.02
N VAL A 289 -2.53 2.70 11.81
CA VAL A 289 -1.37 3.13 11.03
C VAL A 289 -1.75 3.43 9.59
N THR A 290 -2.50 2.53 8.94
CA THR A 290 -2.98 2.72 7.57
C THR A 290 -3.94 3.89 7.45
N LEU A 291 -4.84 4.08 8.42
CA LEU A 291 -5.83 5.15 8.43
C LEU A 291 -5.22 6.51 8.80
N SER A 292 -4.17 6.52 9.62
CA SER A 292 -3.42 7.73 9.98
C SER A 292 -2.36 8.11 8.96
N ALA A 293 -1.85 7.14 8.19
CA ALA A 293 -1.10 7.42 6.99
C ALA A 293 -2.05 8.05 5.97
N ARG A 294 -1.83 9.32 5.64
CA ARG A 294 -2.55 10.03 4.57
C ARG A 294 -2.10 9.46 3.22
N ASP A 295 -2.53 8.24 2.91
CA ASP A 295 -2.18 7.51 1.70
C ASP A 295 -3.13 7.92 0.55
N PRO A 296 -2.62 8.34 -0.62
CA PRO A 296 -3.44 8.68 -1.79
C PRO A 296 -4.23 7.51 -2.38
N LEU A 297 -3.95 6.26 -1.97
CA LEU A 297 -4.85 5.15 -2.20
C LEU A 297 -5.96 5.17 -1.15
N PRO A 298 -7.21 5.50 -1.53
CA PRO A 298 -8.33 5.44 -0.59
C PRO A 298 -8.53 4.00 -0.15
N GLY A 299 -8.11 3.68 1.08
CA GLY A 299 -8.58 2.58 1.95
C GLY A 299 -8.47 1.14 1.46
N LEU A 300 -8.64 0.83 0.17
CA LEU A 300 -8.93 -0.49 -0.34
C LEU A 300 -7.68 -1.38 -0.37
N ALA A 301 -6.60 -0.97 -1.06
CA ALA A 301 -5.37 -1.78 -1.11
C ALA A 301 -4.71 -1.88 0.27
N SER A 302 -4.60 -0.76 0.99
CA SER A 302 -3.93 -0.66 2.29
C SER A 302 -4.68 -1.43 3.41
N SER A 303 -5.95 -1.78 3.21
CA SER A 303 -6.73 -2.65 4.10
C SER A 303 -6.45 -4.15 3.94
N ALA A 304 -5.70 -4.58 2.91
CA ALA A 304 -5.40 -5.99 2.69
C ALA A 304 -4.72 -6.66 3.90
N VAL A 305 -3.81 -5.94 4.57
CA VAL A 305 -3.12 -6.39 5.80
C VAL A 305 -4.13 -6.64 6.91
N VAL A 306 -5.04 -5.68 7.13
CA VAL A 306 -6.08 -5.76 8.16
C VAL A 306 -6.99 -6.96 7.89
N ILE A 307 -7.42 -7.16 6.66
CA ILE A 307 -8.33 -8.25 6.27
C ILE A 307 -7.73 -9.63 6.55
N LEU A 308 -6.47 -9.84 6.18
CA LEU A 308 -5.79 -11.12 6.40
C LEU A 308 -5.61 -11.40 7.89
N LEU A 309 -5.28 -10.39 8.70
CA LEU A 309 -5.13 -10.53 10.14
C LEU A 309 -6.47 -10.76 10.84
N LEU A 310 -7.54 -10.06 10.44
CA LEU A 310 -8.88 -10.22 11.00
C LEU A 310 -9.55 -11.54 10.62
N SER A 311 -9.11 -12.17 9.53
CA SER A 311 -9.55 -13.51 9.14
C SER A 311 -9.20 -14.57 10.20
N ILE A 312 -8.12 -14.38 10.96
CA ILE A 312 -7.68 -15.31 12.00
C ILE A 312 -8.70 -15.43 13.15
N PRO A 313 -9.09 -14.35 13.85
CA PRO A 313 -10.14 -14.41 14.87
C PRO A 313 -11.52 -14.75 14.29
N ALA A 314 -11.85 -14.30 13.07
CA ALA A 314 -13.13 -14.56 12.43
C ALA A 314 -13.35 -16.06 12.13
N ALA A 315 -12.28 -16.81 11.82
CA ALA A 315 -12.36 -18.24 11.55
C ALA A 315 -12.99 -19.05 12.70
N GLY A 316 -12.78 -18.64 13.95
CA GLY A 316 -13.38 -19.32 15.11
C GLY A 316 -14.90 -19.20 15.16
N LEU A 317 -15.47 -18.09 14.66
CA LEU A 317 -16.92 -17.92 14.51
C LEU A 317 -17.46 -18.75 13.36
N VAL A 318 -16.77 -18.73 12.21
CA VAL A 318 -17.14 -19.57 11.06
C VAL A 318 -17.14 -21.05 11.45
N ASP A 319 -16.16 -21.48 12.22
CA ASP A 319 -16.06 -22.84 12.73
C ASP A 319 -17.22 -23.21 13.67
N ALA A 320 -17.64 -22.28 14.53
CA ALA A 320 -18.82 -22.43 15.38
C ALA A 320 -20.09 -22.69 14.59
N VAL A 321 -20.33 -21.83 13.60
CA VAL A 321 -21.54 -21.87 12.77
C VAL A 321 -21.52 -23.15 11.95
N ALA A 322 -20.36 -23.52 11.40
CA ALA A 322 -20.17 -24.74 10.64
C ALA A 322 -20.48 -26.02 11.45
N GLN A 323 -20.34 -25.97 12.78
CA GLN A 323 -20.58 -27.08 13.70
C GLN A 323 -22.00 -27.08 14.34
N SER A 324 -22.83 -26.07 14.11
CA SER A 324 -24.16 -25.92 14.74
C SER A 324 -25.30 -26.76 14.11
N VAL A 325 -26.37 -27.04 14.88
CA VAL A 325 -27.42 -28.07 14.66
C VAL A 325 -28.39 -27.81 13.48
N ALA A 326 -28.43 -26.61 12.90
CA ALA A 326 -29.14 -26.31 11.64
C ALA A 326 -28.16 -26.05 10.47
N PRO A 327 -27.24 -26.98 10.18
CA PRO A 327 -25.98 -26.65 9.52
C PRO A 327 -26.17 -26.29 8.04
N ARG A 328 -27.16 -26.84 7.34
CA ARG A 328 -27.27 -26.62 5.88
C ARG A 328 -27.74 -25.21 5.54
N LEU A 329 -28.86 -24.76 6.12
CA LEU A 329 -29.41 -23.44 5.83
C LEU A 329 -28.53 -22.32 6.42
N ALA A 330 -28.05 -22.47 7.65
CA ALA A 330 -27.17 -21.47 8.28
C ALA A 330 -25.83 -21.33 7.52
N ARG A 331 -25.21 -22.44 7.07
CA ARG A 331 -24.01 -22.39 6.22
C ARG A 331 -24.31 -21.81 4.83
N ALA A 332 -25.46 -22.12 4.25
CA ALA A 332 -25.86 -21.58 2.94
C ALA A 332 -26.10 -20.06 3.01
N LEU A 333 -26.81 -19.57 4.03
CA LEU A 333 -27.05 -18.14 4.24
C LEU A 333 -25.76 -17.39 4.57
N LEU A 334 -24.89 -17.96 5.41
CA LEU A 334 -23.59 -17.37 5.70
C LEU A 334 -22.70 -17.32 4.45
N ALA A 335 -22.65 -18.41 3.67
CA ALA A 335 -21.91 -18.46 2.42
C ALA A 335 -22.46 -17.48 1.39
N LEU A 336 -23.78 -17.34 1.28
CA LEU A 336 -24.44 -16.40 0.37
C LEU A 336 -24.18 -14.96 0.79
N ALA A 337 -24.37 -14.61 2.07
CA ALA A 337 -24.13 -13.26 2.56
C ALA A 337 -22.68 -12.84 2.33
N LEU A 338 -21.73 -13.71 2.65
CA LEU A 338 -20.33 -13.43 2.46
C LEU A 338 -19.93 -13.43 0.96
N LEU A 339 -20.56 -14.25 0.11
CA LEU A 339 -20.38 -14.23 -1.35
C LEU A 339 -20.87 -12.90 -1.96
N LEU A 340 -22.08 -12.46 -1.60
CA LEU A 340 -22.66 -11.21 -2.09
C LEU A 340 -21.79 -10.02 -1.70
N VAL A 341 -21.28 -10.01 -0.46
CA VAL A 341 -20.38 -8.95 -0.01
C VAL A 341 -19.05 -9.00 -0.75
N SER A 342 -18.48 -10.19 -0.94
CA SER A 342 -17.24 -10.34 -1.71
C SER A 342 -17.40 -9.90 -3.16
N LEU A 343 -18.54 -10.20 -3.79
CA LEU A 343 -18.89 -9.71 -5.13
C LEU A 343 -19.00 -8.19 -5.17
N GLY A 344 -19.67 -7.58 -4.18
CA GLY A 344 -19.72 -6.12 -4.03
C GLY A 344 -18.33 -5.50 -3.92
N CYS A 345 -17.46 -6.06 -3.06
CA CYS A 345 -16.07 -5.62 -2.89
C CYS A 345 -15.26 -5.75 -4.19
N ALA A 346 -15.44 -6.86 -4.91
CA ALA A 346 -14.72 -7.12 -6.14
C ALA A 346 -15.17 -6.18 -7.27
N MET A 347 -16.46 -5.87 -7.39
CA MET A 347 -16.95 -4.91 -8.37
C MET A 347 -16.40 -3.51 -8.10
N ASP A 348 -16.41 -3.07 -6.85
CA ASP A 348 -15.90 -1.77 -6.49
C ASP A 348 -14.37 -1.66 -6.69
N ALA A 349 -13.61 -2.69 -6.30
CA ALA A 349 -12.19 -2.79 -6.59
C ALA A 349 -11.88 -2.70 -8.10
N ARG A 350 -12.71 -3.30 -8.95
CA ARG A 350 -12.58 -3.23 -10.41
C ARG A 350 -12.83 -1.84 -10.94
N VAL A 351 -13.90 -1.18 -10.48
CA VAL A 351 -14.23 0.19 -10.88
C VAL A 351 -13.11 1.13 -10.46
N PHE A 352 -12.64 1.03 -9.22
CA PHE A 352 -11.52 1.81 -8.70
C PHE A 352 -10.23 1.60 -9.52
N ALA A 353 -9.82 0.35 -9.72
CA ALA A 353 -8.62 0.02 -10.48
C ALA A 353 -8.68 0.52 -11.93
N ARG A 354 -9.87 0.45 -12.55
CA ARG A 354 -10.08 0.96 -13.90
C ARG A 354 -9.86 2.47 -13.97
N HIS A 355 -10.42 3.24 -13.05
CA HIS A 355 -10.25 4.70 -13.03
C HIS A 355 -8.78 5.10 -12.88
N ILE A 356 -8.05 4.45 -11.97
CA ILE A 356 -6.61 4.73 -11.79
C ILE A 356 -5.82 4.36 -13.05
N ARG A 357 -6.11 3.21 -13.66
CA ARG A 357 -5.48 2.78 -14.90
C ARG A 357 -5.74 3.78 -16.04
N GLU A 358 -6.98 4.19 -16.25
CA GLU A 358 -7.34 5.15 -17.30
C GLU A 358 -6.65 6.51 -17.09
N SER A 359 -6.63 7.02 -15.85
CA SER A 359 -5.90 8.25 -15.50
C SER A 359 -4.41 8.13 -15.84
N HIS A 360 -3.80 6.99 -15.51
CA HIS A 360 -2.40 6.74 -15.80
C HIS A 360 -2.12 6.63 -17.32
N ASP A 361 -2.83 5.74 -18.00
CA ASP A 361 -2.56 5.35 -19.39
C ASP A 361 -2.92 6.47 -20.38
N LEU A 362 -3.94 7.27 -20.10
CA LEU A 362 -4.40 8.33 -20.98
C LEU A 362 -3.80 9.70 -20.65
N THR A 363 -3.42 9.95 -19.39
CA THR A 363 -2.94 11.28 -18.94
C THR A 363 -1.49 11.26 -18.50
N LEU A 364 -1.16 10.58 -17.39
CA LEU A 364 0.14 10.74 -16.72
C LEU A 364 1.31 10.20 -17.54
N GLN A 365 1.19 8.98 -18.08
CA GLN A 365 2.25 8.38 -18.88
C GLN A 365 2.46 9.10 -20.22
N PRO A 366 1.42 9.41 -21.01
CA PRO A 366 1.58 10.22 -22.21
C PRO A 366 2.20 11.59 -21.93
N LEU A 367 1.80 12.26 -20.84
CA LEU A 367 2.36 13.55 -20.44
C LEU A 367 3.85 13.45 -20.12
N GLY A 368 4.27 12.48 -19.29
CA GLY A 368 5.69 12.29 -19.00
C GLY A 368 6.52 12.01 -20.26
N ARG A 369 6.01 11.18 -21.18
CA ARG A 369 6.68 10.90 -22.46
C ARG A 369 6.71 12.11 -23.40
N TRP A 370 5.67 12.92 -23.40
CA TRP A 370 5.62 14.16 -24.16
C TRP A 370 6.67 15.16 -23.63
N MET A 371 6.79 15.30 -22.31
CA MET A 371 7.83 16.13 -21.68
C MET A 371 9.24 15.64 -22.01
N ALA A 372 9.49 14.33 -22.04
CA ALA A 372 10.78 13.77 -22.46
C ALA A 372 11.17 14.15 -23.91
N ARG A 373 10.19 14.41 -24.78
CA ARG A 373 10.44 14.88 -26.16
C ARG A 373 10.67 16.38 -26.24
N TRP A 374 10.14 17.14 -25.28
CA TRP A 374 10.33 18.58 -25.22
C TRP A 374 11.78 18.93 -24.90
N GLN A 375 12.35 18.33 -23.86
CA GLN A 375 13.75 18.54 -23.47
C GLN A 375 14.30 17.30 -22.76
N SER A 376 15.60 17.04 -22.89
CA SER A 376 16.29 15.95 -22.18
C SER A 376 16.47 16.24 -20.69
N ASP A 377 16.77 17.50 -20.33
CA ASP A 377 17.23 17.88 -18.99
C ASP A 377 16.39 19.02 -18.38
N GLY A 378 15.06 18.88 -18.41
CA GLY A 378 14.16 19.85 -17.81
C GLY A 378 14.01 19.67 -16.29
N SER A 379 13.51 20.72 -15.64
CA SER A 379 13.12 20.71 -14.23
C SER A 379 11.61 20.88 -14.04
N LEU A 380 11.02 20.01 -13.21
CA LEU A 380 9.59 19.96 -12.95
C LEU A 380 9.30 20.18 -11.46
N LEU A 381 8.39 21.08 -11.13
CA LEU A 381 7.78 21.14 -9.81
C LEU A 381 6.35 20.59 -9.89
N CYS A 382 6.04 19.56 -9.11
CA CYS A 382 4.73 18.91 -9.21
C CYS A 382 4.20 18.32 -7.90
N ASP A 383 2.87 18.29 -7.78
CA ASP A 383 2.16 17.66 -6.66
C ASP A 383 1.86 16.16 -6.88
N ALA A 384 2.09 15.64 -8.09
CA ALA A 384 2.00 14.23 -8.47
C ALA A 384 3.38 13.71 -8.93
N PRO A 385 4.30 13.40 -7.99
CA PRO A 385 5.69 13.07 -8.28
C PRO A 385 5.91 11.62 -8.79
N GLY A 386 4.87 10.92 -9.19
CA GLY A 386 4.98 9.54 -9.64
C GLY A 386 5.32 9.38 -11.12
N ALA A 387 4.29 9.11 -11.92
CA ALA A 387 4.40 8.62 -13.28
C ALA A 387 5.01 9.65 -14.24
N VAL A 388 4.60 10.93 -14.14
CA VAL A 388 5.10 12.00 -15.02
C VAL A 388 6.63 12.13 -14.89
N PRO A 389 7.22 12.33 -13.68
CA PRO A 389 8.67 12.31 -13.49
C PRO A 389 9.34 11.00 -13.92
N TYR A 390 8.72 9.85 -13.67
CA TYR A 390 9.29 8.56 -14.04
C TYR A 390 9.46 8.42 -15.56
N TYR A 391 8.45 8.81 -16.34
CA TYR A 391 8.53 8.72 -17.81
C TYR A 391 9.26 9.90 -18.46
N SER A 392 9.29 11.08 -17.82
CA SER A 392 10.01 12.24 -18.37
C SER A 392 11.51 12.17 -18.14
N GLY A 393 11.95 11.57 -17.03
CA GLY A 393 13.35 11.59 -16.59
C GLY A 393 13.80 12.93 -16.00
N TRP A 394 12.95 13.96 -16.03
CA TRP A 394 13.29 15.32 -15.60
C TRP A 394 13.62 15.38 -14.10
N ARG A 395 14.51 16.29 -13.70
CA ARG A 395 14.74 16.60 -12.29
C ARG A 395 13.44 17.12 -11.70
N THR A 396 12.93 16.50 -10.64
CA THR A 396 11.60 16.83 -10.11
C THR A 396 11.67 17.28 -8.66
N ILE A 397 10.98 18.37 -8.36
CA ILE A 397 10.81 18.96 -7.03
C ILE A 397 9.35 18.69 -6.59
N PRO A 398 9.10 17.71 -5.71
CA PRO A 398 7.76 17.45 -5.21
C PRO A 398 7.26 18.62 -4.36
N VAL A 399 6.00 19.04 -4.57
CA VAL A 399 5.40 20.10 -3.75
C VAL A 399 5.23 19.62 -2.30
N SER A 400 5.70 20.44 -1.37
CA SER A 400 5.68 20.24 0.08
C SER A 400 5.37 21.55 0.80
N ALA A 401 5.10 21.49 2.11
CA ALA A 401 4.77 22.67 2.93
C ALA A 401 5.85 23.78 2.91
N SER A 402 7.11 23.41 2.68
CA SER A 402 8.26 24.32 2.60
C SER A 402 8.68 24.68 1.17
N THR A 403 7.95 24.20 0.16
CA THR A 403 8.31 24.45 -1.25
C THR A 403 8.13 25.93 -1.59
N THR A 404 9.15 26.51 -2.22
CA THR A 404 9.15 27.89 -2.74
C THR A 404 9.59 27.85 -4.20
N LEU A 405 9.13 28.81 -5.01
CA LEU A 405 9.57 28.96 -6.41
C LEU A 405 10.99 29.55 -6.54
N SER A 406 11.82 29.46 -5.49
CA SER A 406 13.17 30.01 -5.47
C SER A 406 14.11 29.32 -6.46
N GLU A 407 13.94 28.01 -6.67
CA GLU A 407 14.69 27.25 -7.68
C GLU A 407 14.25 27.53 -9.13
N ALA A 408 13.14 28.27 -9.32
CA ALA A 408 12.58 28.64 -10.63
C ALA A 408 12.55 27.47 -11.64
N PRO A 409 11.77 26.39 -11.39
CA PRO A 409 11.68 25.24 -12.28
C PRO A 409 11.22 25.62 -13.70
N ASP A 410 11.50 24.77 -14.67
CA ASP A 410 11.12 25.02 -16.06
C ASP A 410 9.61 24.86 -16.27
N VAL A 411 9.04 23.84 -15.65
CA VAL A 411 7.61 23.53 -15.69
C VAL A 411 7.07 23.34 -14.28
N VAL A 412 5.86 23.86 -14.04
CA VAL A 412 5.10 23.64 -12.81
C VAL A 412 3.81 22.90 -13.18
N MET A 413 3.52 21.79 -12.51
CA MET A 413 2.31 20.99 -12.72
C MET A 413 1.53 20.86 -11.40
N LEU A 414 0.33 21.43 -11.35
CA LEU A 414 -0.53 21.43 -10.15
C LEU A 414 -1.90 20.82 -10.45
N THR A 415 -2.49 20.11 -9.49
CA THR A 415 -3.84 19.53 -9.60
C THR A 415 -4.91 20.56 -9.20
N SER A 416 -5.97 20.74 -9.99
CA SER A 416 -6.97 21.82 -9.83
C SER A 416 -7.79 21.79 -8.54
N GLU A 417 -7.78 20.70 -7.77
CA GLU A 417 -8.42 20.64 -6.46
C GLU A 417 -7.56 19.90 -5.43
N GLY A 418 -7.38 20.57 -4.28
CA GLY A 418 -7.30 19.99 -2.94
C GLY A 418 -6.24 18.91 -2.74
N MET A 419 -5.05 19.33 -2.31
CA MET A 419 -4.09 18.40 -1.71
C MET A 419 -4.65 17.81 -0.40
N PHE A 420 -4.16 16.64 -0.01
CA PHE A 420 -4.66 15.86 1.16
C PHE A 420 -4.56 16.56 2.53
N THR A 421 -3.98 17.75 2.61
CA THR A 421 -3.81 18.51 3.84
C THR A 421 -4.02 20.00 3.58
N ALA A 422 -4.59 20.72 4.56
CA ALA A 422 -4.72 22.18 4.49
C ALA A 422 -3.35 22.87 4.33
N GLU A 423 -2.26 22.28 4.85
CA GLU A 423 -0.90 22.81 4.68
C GLU A 423 -0.39 22.65 3.25
N MET A 424 -0.65 21.51 2.62
CA MET A 424 -0.30 21.26 1.22
C MET A 424 -1.19 22.08 0.29
N ASP A 425 -2.48 22.18 0.59
CA ASP A 425 -3.41 23.03 -0.16
C ASP A 425 -2.98 24.50 -0.07
N ALA A 426 -2.64 24.98 1.13
CA ALA A 426 -2.05 26.32 1.30
C ALA A 426 -0.69 26.48 0.62
N ALA A 427 0.15 25.44 0.56
CA ALA A 427 1.41 25.50 -0.19
C ALA A 427 1.15 25.57 -1.70
N GLN A 428 0.20 24.79 -2.21
CA GLN A 428 -0.20 24.81 -3.59
C GLN A 428 -0.79 26.17 -3.97
N THR A 429 -1.68 26.73 -3.15
CA THR A 429 -2.27 28.08 -3.35
C THR A 429 -1.17 29.14 -3.35
N ARG A 430 -0.23 29.10 -2.39
CA ARG A 430 0.93 30.01 -2.38
C ARG A 430 1.78 29.90 -3.65
N VAL A 431 2.02 28.69 -4.14
CA VAL A 431 2.74 28.48 -5.39
C VAL A 431 1.92 29.06 -6.55
N ALA A 432 0.63 28.71 -6.66
CA ALA A 432 -0.26 29.15 -7.73
C ALA A 432 -0.36 30.68 -7.82
N ASP A 433 -0.52 31.37 -6.68
CA ASP A 433 -0.55 32.84 -6.62
C ASP A 433 0.75 33.45 -7.17
N ALA A 434 1.89 32.83 -6.87
CA ALA A 434 3.22 33.28 -7.28
C ALA A 434 3.58 32.95 -8.75
N LEU A 435 2.79 32.13 -9.46
CA LEU A 435 3.08 31.76 -10.86
C LEU A 435 2.81 32.91 -11.85
N THR A 436 1.87 33.80 -11.51
CA THR A 436 1.31 34.81 -12.42
C THR A 436 2.32 35.78 -13.03
N GLU A 437 3.48 35.99 -12.40
CA GLU A 437 4.53 36.91 -12.90
C GLU A 437 5.59 36.23 -13.78
N ARG A 438 5.87 34.94 -13.55
CA ARG A 438 7.04 34.25 -14.15
C ARG A 438 6.69 33.09 -15.06
N TYR A 439 5.44 32.65 -15.04
CA TYR A 439 4.99 31.48 -15.78
C TYR A 439 3.73 31.80 -16.58
N ARG A 440 3.62 31.16 -17.75
CA ARG A 440 2.42 31.15 -18.58
C ARG A 440 1.72 29.81 -18.44
N VAL A 441 0.39 29.81 -18.46
CA VAL A 441 -0.37 28.56 -18.51
C VAL A 441 -0.15 27.94 -19.89
N LEU A 442 0.23 26.67 -19.91
CA LEU A 442 0.51 25.92 -21.12
C LEU A 442 -0.70 25.09 -21.55
N ALA A 443 -1.29 24.38 -20.59
CA ALA A 443 -2.38 23.46 -20.82
C ALA A 443 -3.09 23.10 -19.52
N ALA A 444 -4.35 22.69 -19.64
CA ALA A 444 -5.03 21.92 -18.61
C ALA A 444 -5.33 20.52 -19.16
N ILE A 445 -5.11 19.49 -18.34
CA ILE A 445 -5.40 18.10 -18.70
C ILE A 445 -6.26 17.50 -17.61
N ARG A 446 -7.50 17.15 -17.94
CA ARG A 446 -8.37 16.49 -16.98
C ARG A 446 -7.76 15.13 -16.59
N ARG A 447 -7.76 14.87 -15.28
CA ARG A 447 -7.11 13.76 -14.57
C ARG A 447 -8.10 12.70 -14.14
N ASP A 448 -9.28 13.13 -13.68
CA ASP A 448 -10.29 12.27 -13.05
C ASP A 448 -11.71 12.75 -13.43
N TRP A 449 -12.50 11.86 -14.03
CA TRP A 449 -13.90 12.12 -14.39
C TRP A 449 -14.82 12.25 -13.17
N THR A 450 -14.51 11.56 -12.07
CA THR A 450 -15.41 11.44 -10.91
C THR A 450 -15.36 12.66 -10.00
N ARG A 451 -14.20 13.30 -9.93
CA ARG A 451 -13.93 14.45 -9.05
C ARG A 451 -13.67 15.74 -9.81
N ASP A 452 -13.86 15.72 -11.13
CA ASP A 452 -13.58 16.83 -12.04
C ASP A 452 -12.20 17.47 -11.86
N ARG A 453 -11.20 16.66 -11.55
CA ARG A 453 -9.82 17.13 -11.31
C ARG A 453 -9.08 17.27 -12.62
N ALA A 454 -8.25 18.30 -12.74
CA ALA A 454 -7.34 18.53 -13.85
C ALA A 454 -5.91 18.82 -13.37
N PHE A 455 -4.91 18.55 -14.21
CA PHE A 455 -3.56 19.07 -14.06
C PHE A 455 -3.45 20.35 -14.86
N ILE A 456 -3.00 21.43 -14.22
CA ILE A 456 -2.66 22.68 -14.88
C ILE A 456 -1.14 22.73 -15.01
N LEU A 457 -0.67 22.83 -16.24
CA LEU A 457 0.75 22.98 -16.57
C LEU A 457 1.06 24.44 -16.80
N TYR A 458 2.14 24.90 -16.17
CA TYR A 458 2.68 26.23 -16.32
C TYR A 458 4.13 26.12 -16.80
N ALA A 459 4.50 26.93 -17.79
CA ALA A 459 5.87 26.98 -18.34
C ALA A 459 6.50 28.32 -17.99
N ARG A 460 7.79 28.32 -17.62
CA ARG A 460 8.52 29.56 -17.32
C ARG A 460 8.58 30.45 -18.57
N ASN A 461 8.40 31.76 -18.39
CA ASN A 461 8.23 32.72 -19.51
C ASN A 461 9.43 32.80 -20.46
N ASP A 462 10.62 32.47 -19.99
CA ASP A 462 11.89 32.51 -20.74
C ASP A 462 12.19 31.22 -21.52
N ILE A 463 11.41 30.15 -21.32
CA ILE A 463 11.60 28.89 -22.05
C ILE A 463 11.00 29.02 -23.46
N PRO A 464 11.72 28.58 -24.50
CA PRO A 464 11.26 28.63 -25.88
C PRO A 464 9.84 28.10 -26.05
N GLU A 465 9.11 28.72 -26.97
CA GLU A 465 7.81 28.19 -27.37
C GLU A 465 7.95 26.77 -27.94
N LEU A 466 6.92 25.97 -27.68
CA LEU A 466 6.82 24.62 -28.20
C LEU A 466 6.62 24.70 -29.72
N THR A 467 7.32 23.84 -30.47
CA THR A 467 7.07 23.72 -31.91
C THR A 467 5.64 23.25 -32.17
N ASP A 468 5.07 23.63 -33.32
CA ASP A 468 3.72 23.19 -33.71
C ASP A 468 3.60 21.65 -33.69
N ASP A 469 4.62 20.94 -34.18
CA ASP A 469 4.68 19.47 -34.14
C ASP A 469 4.59 18.92 -32.70
N LEU A 470 5.31 19.55 -31.76
CA LEU A 470 5.29 19.14 -30.35
C LEU A 470 3.95 19.50 -29.70
N MET A 471 3.33 20.60 -30.12
CA MET A 471 2.00 21.02 -29.69
C MET A 471 0.89 20.09 -30.21
N GLU A 472 0.95 19.66 -31.47
CA GLU A 472 0.02 18.68 -32.04
C GLU A 472 0.15 17.32 -31.36
N ALA A 473 1.36 16.96 -30.91
CA ALA A 473 1.63 15.74 -30.17
C ALA A 473 1.21 15.79 -28.68
N PHE A 474 0.65 16.91 -28.20
CA PHE A 474 0.26 17.06 -26.80
C PHE A 474 -0.84 16.05 -26.41
N PRO A 475 -0.72 15.37 -25.25
CA PRO A 475 -1.65 14.33 -24.86
C PRO A 475 -3.05 14.88 -24.55
N GLN A 476 -4.08 14.22 -25.08
CA GLN A 476 -5.47 14.63 -24.87
C GLN A 476 -5.99 14.31 -23.46
N GLY A 477 -5.48 13.29 -22.78
CA GLY A 477 -5.86 12.99 -21.40
C GLY A 477 -7.27 12.45 -21.22
N VAL A 478 -7.71 12.42 -19.95
CA VAL A 478 -9.02 11.92 -19.53
C VAL A 478 -10.07 13.02 -19.74
N GLY A 479 -10.81 12.99 -20.86
CA GLY A 479 -11.89 13.96 -21.10
C GLY A 479 -11.43 15.38 -21.40
N THR A 480 -10.17 15.54 -21.83
CA THR A 480 -9.51 16.67 -22.50
C THR A 480 -10.09 18.07 -22.23
N VAL A 481 -9.36 18.98 -21.57
CA VAL A 481 -9.81 20.38 -21.49
C VAL A 481 -8.70 21.40 -21.76
N VAL A 482 -8.70 21.83 -23.04
CA VAL A 482 -8.34 23.12 -23.66
C VAL A 482 -7.00 23.80 -23.29
N ARG A 483 -6.24 24.06 -24.35
CA ARG A 483 -5.11 24.99 -24.46
C ARG A 483 -5.53 26.39 -24.04
N LEU A 484 -5.04 26.87 -22.91
CA LEU A 484 -5.28 28.23 -22.45
C LEU A 484 -4.21 29.14 -23.07
N ASN A 485 -4.33 29.42 -24.37
CA ASN A 485 -3.55 30.50 -24.98
C ASN A 485 -3.99 31.82 -24.33
N ARG A 486 -3.03 32.58 -23.78
CA ARG A 486 -3.11 34.04 -23.78
C ARG A 486 -2.42 34.55 -25.02
#